data_AF-A0A2U1VXY4-F1
#
_entry.id   AF-A0A2U1VXY4-F1
#
_cell.length_a   1.000
_cell.length_b   1.000
_cell.length_c   1.000
_cell.angle_alpha   90.00
_cell.angle_beta   90.00
_cell.angle_gamma   90.00
#
_symmetry.space_group_name_H-M   'P 1'
#
loop_
_entity.id
_entity.type
_entity.pdbx_description
1 polymer ?
#
loop_
_entity_poly.entity_id
_entity_poly.type
_entity_poly.pdbx_seq_one_letter_code
_entity_poly.pdbx_strand_id
1 'polypeptide(L)'
;MPTFPLLRFLVPVLALGIGPALTACQQVQAPPPVVVQAPPPASVRAELLPLPNPAAPFAVQMWSGMPTHPRIGDTLNLGLRSDVDGYVSLFVVTASGGTGRLLDNRRVGAGERVEYPGRRDGIDVKLMPPAGVESFVLIASRHPLGILLPGDVRRAGSIASLALTSQELAGRIRGATAVQPAADWNAAILDVPTSF
;
A
#
# COMPACT_ATOMS: atom_id res chain seq x y z
N MET A 1 42.10 -56.14 -13.09
CA MET A 1 42.76 -57.37 -12.60
C MET A 1 43.56 -56.97 -11.37
N PRO A 2 43.47 -57.62 -10.19
CA PRO A 2 42.80 -58.89 -9.86
C PRO A 2 41.24 -58.84 -9.95
N THR A 3 40.42 -59.81 -9.49
CA THR A 3 40.46 -61.32 -9.53
C THR A 3 39.93 -62.00 -8.25
N PHE A 4 38.60 -62.28 -8.20
CA PHE A 4 37.89 -63.32 -7.38
C PHE A 4 37.85 -63.23 -5.82
N PRO A 5 36.95 -63.99 -5.12
CA PRO A 5 35.83 -64.84 -5.58
C PRO A 5 34.44 -64.57 -4.96
N LEU A 6 33.43 -65.26 -5.50
CA LEU A 6 32.10 -65.49 -4.92
C LEU A 6 32.14 -66.07 -3.49
N LEU A 7 31.07 -65.82 -2.72
CA LEU A 7 30.45 -66.89 -1.93
C LEU A 7 28.92 -66.87 -2.07
N ARG A 8 28.37 -67.97 -2.59
CA ARG A 8 26.92 -68.25 -2.58
C ARG A 8 26.53 -68.76 -1.19
N PHE A 9 25.43 -68.27 -0.65
CA PHE A 9 24.57 -69.08 0.21
C PHE A 9 23.14 -69.04 -0.30
N LEU A 10 22.57 -70.23 -0.44
CA LEU A 10 21.24 -70.49 -0.97
C LEU A 10 20.53 -71.33 0.08
N VAL A 11 19.52 -70.74 0.75
CA VAL A 11 18.58 -71.48 1.60
C VAL A 11 17.18 -70.96 1.28
N PRO A 12 16.25 -71.81 0.80
CA PRO A 12 14.87 -71.44 0.60
C PRO A 12 14.06 -71.69 1.87
N VAL A 13 13.15 -70.77 2.22
CA VAL A 13 11.99 -71.10 3.05
C VAL A 13 10.75 -70.53 2.37
N LEU A 14 9.90 -71.44 1.89
CA LEU A 14 8.57 -71.13 1.40
C LEU A 14 7.68 -70.85 2.63
N ALA A 15 7.04 -69.68 2.68
CA ALA A 15 5.97 -69.41 3.63
C ALA A 15 4.77 -68.80 2.89
N LEU A 16 3.77 -69.63 2.60
CA LEU A 16 2.44 -69.17 2.17
C LEU A 16 1.75 -68.49 3.37
N GLY A 17 1.28 -67.25 3.22
CA GLY A 17 0.82 -66.46 4.36
C GLY A 17 -0.07 -65.25 4.01
N ILE A 18 -1.18 -65.52 3.34
CA ILE A 18 -2.48 -64.81 3.45
C ILE A 18 -2.45 -63.31 3.83
N GLY A 19 -2.71 -62.46 2.83
CA GLY A 19 -3.57 -61.28 2.99
C GLY A 19 -2.93 -59.94 3.42
N PRO A 20 -2.69 -59.01 2.48
CA PRO A 20 -2.64 -57.60 2.81
C PRO A 20 -4.06 -57.11 3.08
N ALA A 21 -4.45 -57.00 4.36
CA ALA A 21 -5.50 -56.07 4.72
C ALA A 21 -5.00 -54.67 4.34
N LEU A 22 -5.53 -54.10 3.27
CA LEU A 22 -5.24 -52.73 2.86
C LEU A 22 -5.83 -51.79 3.91
N THR A 23 -5.03 -51.51 4.94
CA THR A 23 -5.27 -50.39 5.86
C THR A 23 -5.18 -49.12 5.03
N ALA A 24 -6.33 -48.70 4.49
CA ALA A 24 -6.48 -47.40 3.89
C ALA A 24 -6.24 -46.37 5.01
N CYS A 25 -5.02 -45.83 5.06
CA CYS A 25 -4.75 -44.60 5.78
C CYS A 25 -5.58 -43.51 5.10
N GLN A 26 -6.82 -43.32 5.58
CA GLN A 26 -7.55 -42.08 5.36
C GLN A 26 -6.66 -40.97 5.91
N GLN A 27 -5.96 -40.27 5.02
CA GLN A 27 -5.40 -38.98 5.34
C GLN A 27 -6.59 -38.11 5.72
N VAL A 28 -6.77 -37.91 7.03
CA VAL A 28 -7.65 -36.88 7.56
C VAL A 28 -7.05 -35.57 7.08
N GLN A 29 -7.58 -35.08 5.96
CA GLN A 29 -7.18 -33.83 5.36
C GLN A 29 -7.56 -32.75 6.36
N ALA A 30 -6.56 -32.25 7.09
CA ALA A 30 -6.75 -31.15 8.02
C ALA A 30 -7.45 -30.01 7.25
N PRO A 31 -8.50 -29.39 7.82
CA PRO A 31 -9.10 -28.23 7.19
C PRO A 31 -7.99 -27.21 6.91
N PRO A 32 -7.98 -26.56 5.73
CA PRO A 32 -6.97 -25.56 5.43
C PRO A 32 -6.93 -24.54 6.58
N PRO A 33 -5.74 -24.08 7.01
CA PRO A 33 -5.65 -23.13 8.10
C PRO A 33 -6.54 -21.96 7.76
N VAL A 34 -7.57 -21.73 8.57
CA VAL A 34 -8.38 -20.52 8.50
C VAL A 34 -7.39 -19.41 8.76
N VAL A 35 -7.01 -18.71 7.70
CA VAL A 35 -6.24 -17.48 7.80
C VAL A 35 -7.17 -16.54 8.56
N VAL A 36 -6.92 -16.43 9.86
CA VAL A 36 -7.56 -15.43 10.71
C VAL A 36 -7.10 -14.10 10.15
N GLN A 37 -7.89 -13.56 9.21
CA GLN A 37 -7.74 -12.18 8.79
C GLN A 37 -7.86 -11.37 10.06
N ALA A 38 -6.75 -10.75 10.46
CA ALA A 38 -6.80 -9.77 11.53
C ALA A 38 -7.92 -8.78 11.19
N PRO A 39 -8.76 -8.40 12.17
CA PRO A 39 -9.82 -7.43 11.90
C PRO A 39 -9.19 -6.21 11.21
N PRO A 40 -9.84 -5.65 10.17
CA PRO A 40 -9.27 -4.52 9.44
C PRO A 40 -8.79 -3.46 10.43
N PRO A 41 -7.58 -2.92 10.29
CA PRO A 41 -7.12 -1.85 11.17
C PRO A 41 -8.16 -0.75 11.19
N ALA A 42 -8.38 -0.14 12.36
CA ALA A 42 -9.36 0.91 12.56
C ALA A 42 -9.30 1.89 11.38
N SER A 43 -10.43 2.05 10.68
CA SER A 43 -10.46 2.53 9.29
C SER A 43 -9.47 3.67 9.07
N VAL A 44 -8.47 3.47 8.21
CA VAL A 44 -7.36 4.41 7.93
C VAL A 44 -7.83 5.88 7.86
N ARG A 45 -8.99 6.11 7.26
CA ARG A 45 -9.70 7.39 7.24
C ARG A 45 -9.87 8.07 8.61
N ALA A 46 -10.17 7.36 9.69
CA ALA A 46 -10.33 7.90 11.04
C ALA A 46 -9.04 8.57 11.57
N GLU A 47 -7.87 8.04 11.19
CA GLU A 47 -6.57 8.61 11.57
C GLU A 47 -6.23 9.87 10.77
N LEU A 48 -6.74 9.95 9.53
CA LEU A 48 -6.51 11.03 8.58
C LEU A 48 -7.56 12.14 8.67
N LEU A 49 -8.79 11.83 9.10
CA LEU A 49 -9.93 12.75 9.22
C LEU A 49 -9.65 14.11 9.90
N PRO A 50 -8.77 14.25 10.92
CA PRO A 50 -8.45 15.55 11.50
C PRO A 50 -7.38 16.37 10.74
N LEU A 51 -6.99 15.98 9.52
CA LEU A 51 -5.98 16.69 8.72
C LEU A 51 -6.46 17.95 7.97
N PRO A 52 -7.70 18.06 7.43
CA PRO A 52 -8.14 19.30 6.79
C PRO A 52 -8.13 20.48 7.76
N ASN A 53 -7.63 21.63 7.31
CA ASN A 53 -7.43 22.80 8.16
C ASN A 53 -8.50 23.89 7.87
N PRO A 54 -9.58 23.97 8.66
CA PRO A 54 -10.64 24.97 8.45
C PRO A 54 -10.20 26.41 8.77
N ALA A 55 -9.03 26.62 9.38
CA ALA A 55 -8.47 27.95 9.64
C ALA A 55 -7.62 28.49 8.47
N ALA A 56 -7.37 27.68 7.43
CA ALA A 56 -6.64 28.13 6.24
C ALA A 56 -7.52 29.07 5.38
N PRO A 57 -7.01 30.23 4.93
CA PRO A 57 -7.75 31.18 4.09
C PRO A 57 -7.84 30.76 2.61
N PHE A 58 -7.56 29.49 2.29
CA PHE A 58 -7.54 28.95 0.95
C PHE A 58 -8.00 27.49 0.92
N ALA A 59 -8.59 27.06 -0.19
CA ALA A 59 -8.97 25.66 -0.37
C ALA A 59 -7.90 24.85 -1.12
N VAL A 60 -7.95 23.55 -0.88
CA VAL A 60 -7.20 22.52 -1.61
C VAL A 60 -8.19 21.43 -1.99
N GLN A 61 -8.04 20.90 -3.21
CA GLN A 61 -9.00 19.99 -3.81
C GLN A 61 -8.28 18.82 -4.46
N MET A 62 -8.85 17.63 -4.28
CA MET A 62 -8.41 16.39 -4.90
C MET A 62 -9.63 15.61 -5.37
N TRP A 63 -9.58 15.07 -6.58
CA TRP A 63 -10.66 14.28 -7.18
C TRP A 63 -10.10 13.12 -8.00
N SER A 64 -10.90 12.06 -8.14
CA SER A 64 -10.58 10.93 -9.01
C SER A 64 -10.95 11.26 -10.46
N GLY A 65 -10.06 10.93 -11.39
CA GLY A 65 -10.37 10.83 -12.83
C GLY A 65 -10.79 9.41 -13.26
N MET A 66 -10.84 8.46 -12.32
CA MET A 66 -11.21 7.06 -12.54
C MET A 66 -12.72 6.84 -12.34
N PRO A 67 -13.28 5.68 -12.76
CA PRO A 67 -14.65 5.28 -12.40
C PRO A 67 -14.90 5.28 -10.88
N THR A 68 -16.17 5.31 -10.47
CA THR A 68 -16.58 5.30 -9.04
C THR A 68 -16.06 4.08 -8.26
N HIS A 69 -15.92 2.95 -8.95
CA HIS A 69 -15.33 1.70 -8.44
C HIS A 69 -14.28 1.23 -9.46
N PRO A 70 -13.05 1.74 -9.38
CA PRO A 70 -11.99 1.31 -10.27
C PRO A 70 -11.48 -0.07 -9.85
N ARG A 71 -11.03 -0.85 -10.83
CA ARG A 71 -10.58 -2.23 -10.60
C ARG A 71 -9.11 -2.29 -10.25
N ILE A 72 -8.72 -3.33 -9.54
CA ILE A 72 -7.31 -3.71 -9.39
C ILE A 72 -6.70 -3.92 -10.78
N GLY A 73 -5.60 -3.23 -11.04
CA GLY A 73 -4.95 -3.15 -12.34
C GLY A 73 -5.29 -1.91 -13.18
N ASP A 74 -6.34 -1.14 -12.83
CA ASP A 74 -6.63 0.15 -13.48
C ASP A 74 -5.52 1.16 -13.16
N THR A 75 -5.24 2.05 -14.11
CA THR A 75 -4.29 3.15 -13.94
C THR A 75 -4.90 4.23 -13.03
N LEU A 76 -4.18 4.56 -11.96
CA LEU A 76 -4.47 5.67 -11.07
C LEU A 76 -4.53 6.98 -11.86
N ASN A 77 -5.58 7.76 -11.66
CA ASN A 77 -5.71 9.10 -12.21
C ASN A 77 -6.36 10.01 -11.17
N LEU A 78 -5.59 10.97 -10.66
CA LEU A 78 -6.00 11.96 -9.68
C LEU A 78 -5.81 13.37 -10.24
N GLY A 79 -6.82 14.22 -10.06
CA GLY A 79 -6.68 15.66 -10.25
C GLY A 79 -6.48 16.37 -8.91
N LEU A 80 -5.56 17.32 -8.88
CA LEU A 80 -5.17 18.10 -7.70
C LEU A 80 -5.28 19.60 -8.05
N ARG A 81 -5.69 20.43 -7.09
CA ARG A 81 -5.68 21.89 -7.20
C ARG A 81 -5.50 22.55 -5.83
N SER A 82 -4.79 23.68 -5.80
CA SER A 82 -4.80 24.62 -4.67
C SER A 82 -5.15 26.02 -5.18
N ASP A 83 -5.84 26.82 -4.39
CA ASP A 83 -6.25 28.18 -4.77
C ASP A 83 -5.16 29.24 -4.47
N VAL A 84 -3.95 28.82 -4.06
CA VAL A 84 -2.79 29.68 -3.79
C VAL A 84 -1.52 29.12 -4.43
N ASP A 85 -0.56 30.00 -4.71
CA ASP A 85 0.79 29.59 -5.09
C ASP A 85 1.48 28.89 -3.91
N GLY A 86 2.23 27.82 -4.20
CA GLY A 86 2.92 27.08 -3.15
C GLY A 86 3.45 25.73 -3.60
N TYR A 87 3.34 24.75 -2.70
CA TYR A 87 3.85 23.40 -2.84
C TYR A 87 2.78 22.40 -2.43
N VAL A 88 2.68 21.30 -3.18
CA VAL A 88 1.84 20.15 -2.84
C VAL A 88 2.66 18.91 -2.56
N SER A 89 2.26 18.16 -1.54
CA SER A 89 2.75 16.81 -1.26
C SER A 89 1.57 15.85 -1.25
N LEU A 90 1.73 14.69 -1.90
CA LEU A 90 0.69 13.68 -2.07
C LEU A 90 1.17 12.36 -1.48
N PHE A 91 0.36 11.79 -0.59
CA PHE A 91 0.59 10.50 0.05
C PHE A 91 -0.57 9.55 -0.23
N VAL A 92 -0.30 8.24 -0.15
CA VAL A 92 -1.31 7.17 -0.17
C VAL A 92 -1.15 6.29 1.05
N VAL A 93 -2.28 5.83 1.58
CA VAL A 93 -2.37 4.65 2.42
C VAL A 93 -3.20 3.63 1.67
N THR A 94 -2.62 2.47 1.39
CA THR A 94 -3.23 1.43 0.57
C THR A 94 -4.22 0.59 1.36
N ALA A 95 -5.07 -0.16 0.68
CA ALA A 95 -6.01 -1.12 1.26
C ALA A 95 -5.31 -2.21 2.10
N SER A 96 -4.03 -2.49 1.81
CA SER A 96 -3.15 -3.37 2.59
C SER A 96 -2.53 -2.71 3.84
N GLY A 97 -2.82 -1.44 4.12
CA GLY A 97 -2.21 -0.66 5.21
C GLY A 97 -0.78 -0.18 4.91
N GLY A 98 -0.29 -0.38 3.69
CA GLY A 98 1.00 0.15 3.25
C GLY A 98 0.92 1.66 3.03
N THR A 99 2.03 2.37 3.22
CA THR A 99 2.08 3.83 3.01
C THR A 99 3.10 4.20 1.94
N GLY A 100 2.78 5.25 1.18
CA GLY A 100 3.58 5.73 0.06
C GLY A 100 3.52 7.24 -0.12
N ARG A 101 4.57 7.80 -0.72
CA ARG A 101 4.63 9.20 -1.17
C ARG A 101 4.70 9.24 -2.70
N LEU A 102 3.78 9.98 -3.30
CA LEU A 102 3.57 10.10 -4.74
C LEU A 102 4.11 11.44 -5.27
N LEU A 103 3.96 12.50 -4.49
CA LEU A 103 4.56 13.82 -4.74
C LEU A 103 5.19 14.35 -3.45
N ASP A 104 6.35 14.98 -3.60
CA ASP A 104 7.09 15.65 -2.52
C ASP A 104 7.30 17.10 -2.89
N ASN A 105 6.66 18.02 -2.17
CA ASN A 105 6.86 19.47 -2.30
C ASN A 105 6.91 19.97 -3.76
N ARG A 106 6.01 19.46 -4.61
CA ARG A 106 5.89 19.90 -6.00
C ARG A 106 5.34 21.32 -6.03
N ARG A 107 6.07 22.26 -6.62
CA ARG A 107 5.58 23.63 -6.85
C ARG A 107 4.32 23.62 -7.72
N VAL A 108 3.35 24.45 -7.36
CA VAL A 108 2.12 24.71 -8.12
C VAL A 108 1.75 26.19 -8.05
N GLY A 109 1.14 26.70 -9.12
CA GLY A 109 0.52 28.01 -9.15
C GLY A 109 -0.92 28.03 -8.60
N ALA A 110 -1.39 29.20 -8.18
CA ALA A 110 -2.76 29.41 -7.75
C ALA A 110 -3.77 29.01 -8.85
N GLY A 111 -4.69 28.10 -8.51
CA GLY A 111 -5.69 27.56 -9.42
C GLY A 111 -5.17 26.54 -10.44
N GLU A 112 -3.87 26.23 -10.45
CA GLU A 112 -3.27 25.23 -11.34
C GLU A 112 -3.92 23.85 -11.11
N ARG A 113 -4.30 23.17 -12.20
CA ARG A 113 -4.75 21.77 -12.16
C ARG A 113 -3.56 20.86 -12.46
N VAL A 114 -3.20 20.04 -11.50
CA VAL A 114 -2.16 19.01 -11.65
C VAL A 114 -2.82 17.64 -11.79
N GLU A 115 -2.47 16.92 -12.85
CA GLU A 115 -2.78 15.49 -13.01
C GLU A 115 -1.69 14.66 -12.32
N TYR A 116 -2.07 13.60 -11.58
CA TYR A 116 -1.16 12.57 -11.07
C TYR A 116 -1.65 11.15 -11.41
N PRO A 117 -0.81 10.30 -12.04
CA PRO A 117 0.47 10.63 -12.64
C PRO A 117 0.33 11.66 -13.76
N GLY A 118 1.26 12.61 -13.83
CA GLY A 118 1.29 13.59 -14.90
C GLY A 118 1.75 12.96 -16.21
N ARG A 119 1.24 13.45 -17.35
CA ARG A 119 1.60 12.95 -18.69
C ARG A 119 3.11 13.00 -19.01
N ARG A 120 3.88 13.80 -18.25
CA ARG A 120 5.34 13.95 -18.38
C ARG A 120 6.14 13.15 -17.36
N ASP A 121 5.47 12.52 -16.40
CA ASP A 121 6.13 11.81 -15.29
C ASP A 121 6.69 10.45 -15.74
N GLY A 122 6.24 9.94 -16.90
CA GLY A 122 6.78 8.73 -17.53
C GLY A 122 6.43 7.42 -16.79
N ILE A 123 5.44 7.47 -15.90
CA ILE A 123 5.02 6.34 -15.06
C ILE A 123 3.55 5.97 -15.30
N ASP A 124 3.27 4.67 -15.30
CA ASP A 124 1.92 4.11 -15.21
C ASP A 124 1.78 3.52 -13.80
N VAL A 125 0.93 4.13 -12.99
CA VAL A 125 0.70 3.72 -11.59
C VAL A 125 -0.60 2.96 -11.55
N LYS A 126 -0.57 1.68 -11.16
CA LYS A 126 -1.75 0.82 -11.13
C LYS A 126 -2.26 0.58 -9.72
N LEU A 127 -3.56 0.48 -9.57
CA LEU A 127 -4.19 0.02 -8.33
C LEU A 127 -3.78 -1.43 -8.07
N MET A 128 -3.23 -1.70 -6.88
CA MET A 128 -2.63 -2.99 -6.52
C MET A 128 -3.51 -3.80 -5.56
N PRO A 129 -3.47 -5.15 -5.60
CA PRO A 129 -4.16 -5.97 -4.60
C PRO A 129 -3.69 -5.66 -3.17
N PRO A 130 -4.54 -5.86 -2.14
CA PRO A 130 -5.93 -6.36 -2.22
C PRO A 130 -6.93 -5.28 -2.64
N ALA A 131 -8.12 -5.69 -3.10
CA ALA A 131 -9.26 -4.79 -3.21
C ALA A 131 -9.66 -4.24 -1.82
N GLY A 132 -10.09 -2.98 -1.75
CA GLY A 132 -10.42 -2.30 -0.51
C GLY A 132 -10.52 -0.79 -0.70
N VAL A 133 -10.13 0.00 0.30
CA VAL A 133 -10.11 1.47 0.17
C VAL A 133 -8.67 1.96 0.12
N GLU A 134 -8.33 2.65 -0.97
CA GLU A 134 -7.11 3.43 -1.10
C GLU A 134 -7.40 4.87 -0.63
N SER A 135 -6.72 5.34 0.41
CA SER A 135 -6.88 6.70 0.95
C SER A 135 -5.71 7.59 0.52
N PHE A 136 -5.99 8.62 -0.27
CA PHE A 136 -5.03 9.63 -0.71
C PHE A 136 -5.11 10.88 0.16
N VAL A 137 -3.95 11.46 0.48
CA VAL A 137 -3.82 12.67 1.29
C VAL A 137 -3.00 13.70 0.53
N LEU A 138 -3.65 14.80 0.15
CA LEU A 138 -3.03 15.95 -0.49
C LEU A 138 -2.84 17.03 0.57
N ILE A 139 -1.61 17.49 0.78
CA ILE A 139 -1.30 18.67 1.60
C ILE A 139 -0.80 19.77 0.67
N ALA A 140 -1.39 20.95 0.76
CA ALA A 140 -0.95 22.16 0.08
C ALA A 140 -0.40 23.16 1.11
N SER A 141 0.70 23.84 0.77
CA SER A 141 1.42 24.72 1.69
C SER A 141 2.18 25.83 0.98
N ARG A 142 2.34 27.00 1.61
CA ARG A 142 3.10 28.13 1.03
C ARG A 142 4.62 27.94 1.09
N HIS A 143 5.09 27.08 1.98
CA HIS A 143 6.51 26.73 2.15
C HIS A 143 6.68 25.21 2.06
N PRO A 144 7.85 24.69 1.62
CA PRO A 144 8.09 23.26 1.59
C PRO A 144 8.00 22.65 2.99
N LEU A 145 7.29 21.53 3.12
CA LEU A 145 7.12 20.81 4.38
C LEU A 145 8.07 19.62 4.45
N GLY A 146 8.92 19.59 5.47
CA GLY A 146 9.75 18.44 5.84
C GLY A 146 8.94 17.34 6.54
N ILE A 147 7.93 16.77 5.85
CA ILE A 147 7.01 15.77 6.44
C ILE A 147 7.73 14.47 6.79
N LEU A 148 8.61 14.01 5.91
CA LEU A 148 9.34 12.75 6.08
C LEU A 148 10.78 12.99 6.55
N LEU A 149 11.24 12.16 7.48
CA LEU A 149 12.64 12.06 7.85
C LEU A 149 13.39 11.09 6.91
N PRO A 150 14.73 11.16 6.80
CA PRO A 150 15.51 10.28 5.93
C PRO A 150 15.29 8.77 6.17
N GLY A 151 14.99 8.36 7.41
CA GLY A 151 14.70 6.97 7.77
C GLY A 151 13.27 6.51 7.45
N ASP A 152 12.35 7.43 7.11
CA ASP A 152 10.95 7.09 6.85
C ASP A 152 10.73 6.51 5.43
N VAL A 153 11.73 6.57 4.54
CA VAL A 153 11.64 6.06 3.17
C VAL A 153 12.28 4.67 3.09
N ARG A 154 11.45 3.64 2.94
CA ARG A 154 11.88 2.23 2.80
C ARG A 154 12.44 1.94 1.40
N ARG A 155 11.88 2.57 0.37
CA ARG A 155 12.32 2.46 -1.02
C ARG A 155 12.02 3.76 -1.76
N ALA A 156 13.06 4.40 -2.31
CA ALA A 156 12.92 5.55 -3.20
C ALA A 156 12.46 5.13 -4.61
N GLY A 157 11.82 6.04 -5.33
CA GLY A 157 11.28 5.86 -6.67
C GLY A 157 10.22 6.90 -6.97
N SER A 158 9.59 6.85 -8.15
CA SER A 158 8.51 7.76 -8.55
C SER A 158 7.26 7.61 -7.67
N ILE A 159 7.07 6.43 -7.08
CA ILE A 159 6.33 6.25 -5.83
C ILE A 159 7.34 5.78 -4.81
N ALA A 160 7.55 6.55 -3.74
CA ALA A 160 8.40 6.14 -2.64
C ALA A 160 7.58 5.32 -1.64
N SER A 161 7.99 4.07 -1.37
CA SER A 161 7.38 3.26 -0.32
C SER A 161 7.99 3.64 1.03
N LEU A 162 7.13 3.82 2.04
CA LEU A 162 7.56 4.31 3.35
C LEU A 162 7.76 3.17 4.36
N ALA A 163 8.55 3.48 5.39
CA ALA A 163 8.79 2.63 6.56
C ALA A 163 7.74 2.88 7.67
N LEU A 164 6.63 3.55 7.35
CA LEU A 164 5.62 4.02 8.28
C LEU A 164 4.31 3.23 8.17
N THR A 165 3.62 3.07 9.29
CA THR A 165 2.17 2.77 9.34
C THR A 165 1.34 4.01 8.97
N SER A 166 0.03 3.82 8.76
CA SER A 166 -0.93 4.91 8.57
C SER A 166 -0.92 5.91 9.73
N GLN A 167 -0.90 5.39 10.97
CA GLN A 167 -0.88 6.18 12.19
C GLN A 167 0.39 7.02 12.32
N GLU A 168 1.56 6.45 12.01
CA GLU A 168 2.84 7.16 12.04
C GLU A 168 2.93 8.22 10.95
N LEU A 169 2.43 7.93 9.73
CA LEU A 169 2.34 8.93 8.65
C LEU A 169 1.42 10.09 9.05
N ALA A 170 0.24 9.81 9.62
CA ALA A 170 -0.65 10.83 10.17
C ALA A 170 -0.01 11.63 11.32
N GLY A 171 0.84 10.98 12.12
CA GLY A 171 1.70 11.62 13.12
C GLY A 171 2.74 12.57 12.51
N ARG A 172 3.46 12.12 11.48
CA ARG A 172 4.45 12.91 10.73
C ARG A 172 3.83 14.15 10.09
N ILE A 173 2.70 13.99 9.40
CA ILE A 173 1.98 15.12 8.77
C ILE A 173 1.58 16.14 9.84
N ARG A 174 0.92 15.69 10.93
CA ARG A 174 0.53 16.59 12.03
C ARG A 174 1.72 17.28 12.70
N GLY A 175 2.83 16.58 12.92
CA GLY A 175 4.04 17.17 13.48
C GLY A 175 4.65 18.25 12.58
N ALA A 176 4.69 18.00 11.27
CA ALA A 176 5.20 18.94 10.28
C ALA A 176 4.29 20.16 10.06
N THR A 177 2.98 20.02 10.19
CA THR A 177 2.02 21.13 10.04
C THR A 177 1.77 21.91 11.33
N ALA A 178 1.92 21.29 12.51
CA ALA A 178 1.75 21.97 13.80
C ALA A 178 2.78 23.08 14.08
N VAL A 179 3.93 23.03 13.41
CA VAL A 179 4.96 24.10 13.47
C VAL A 179 4.77 25.20 12.42
N GLN A 180 3.76 25.09 11.55
CA GLN A 180 3.44 26.08 10.53
C GLN A 180 2.32 27.01 10.99
N PRO A 181 2.28 28.28 10.55
CA PRO A 181 1.11 29.12 10.72
C PRO A 181 -0.12 28.46 10.09
N ALA A 182 -1.26 28.47 10.79
CA ALA A 182 -2.50 27.85 10.30
C ALA A 182 -3.03 28.49 9.00
N ALA A 183 -2.54 29.67 8.62
CA ALA A 183 -2.88 30.33 7.36
C ALA A 183 -2.05 29.85 6.14
N ASP A 184 -0.99 29.05 6.36
CA ASP A 184 0.01 28.72 5.34
C ASP A 184 -0.08 27.27 4.85
N TRP A 185 -0.99 26.45 5.37
CA TRP A 185 -1.20 25.06 4.94
C TRP A 185 -2.67 24.63 5.01
N ASN A 186 -3.08 23.73 4.10
CA ASN A 186 -4.37 23.04 4.16
C ASN A 186 -4.25 21.62 3.57
N ALA A 187 -5.21 20.73 3.84
CA ALA A 187 -5.21 19.35 3.34
C ALA A 187 -6.58 18.90 2.81
N ALA A 188 -6.54 18.00 1.82
CA ALA A 188 -7.69 17.29 1.28
C ALA A 188 -7.44 15.78 1.31
N ILE A 189 -8.52 15.00 1.50
CA ILE A 189 -8.48 13.54 1.56
C ILE A 189 -9.48 12.99 0.54
N LEU A 190 -9.05 11.97 -0.20
CA LEU A 190 -9.88 11.26 -1.17
C LEU A 190 -9.76 9.76 -0.91
N ASP A 191 -10.88 9.10 -0.70
CA ASP A 191 -10.94 7.64 -0.68
C ASP A 191 -11.37 7.13 -2.05
N VAL A 192 -10.75 6.05 -2.50
CA VAL A 192 -11.06 5.33 -3.73
C VAL A 192 -11.39 3.87 -3.36
N PRO A 193 -12.66 3.45 -3.42
CA PRO A 193 -13.06 2.07 -3.14
C PRO A 193 -12.83 1.18 -4.36
N THR A 194 -11.81 0.32 -4.29
CA THR A 194 -11.37 -0.56 -5.38
C THR A 194 -12.06 -1.93 -5.34
N SER A 195 -12.28 -2.53 -6.51
CA SER A 195 -12.81 -3.89 -6.66
C SER A 195 -11.90 -4.77 -7.52
N PHE A 196 -12.20 -6.07 -7.60
CA PHE A 196 -11.73 -6.91 -8.70
C PHE A 196 -12.58 -6.68 -9.98
#